data_AF-A0A845DQ15-F1
#
_entry.id   AF-A0A845DQ15-F1
#
_cell.length_a   1.000
_cell.length_b   1.000
_cell.length_c   1.000
_cell.angle_alpha   90.00
_cell.angle_beta   90.00
_cell.angle_gamma   90.00
#
_symmetry.space_group_name_H-M   'P 1'
#
loop_
_entity.id
_entity.type
_entity.pdbx_description
1 polymer ?
#
loop_
_entity_poly.entity_id
_entity_poly.type
_entity_poly.pdbx_seq_one_letter_code
_entity_poly.pdbx_strand_id
1 'polypeptide(L)'
;MSKVDLSVQTLLENDDVHLEPVNKRIKVYQLPDRVTEEEMEELSQTALENDCDKIIFYVRANQKETSIAEELSFIYEGEIRGFFQGEDALIYARYLNPARSRAGTGNVIPRLKELNIVEQTGDKPLPEGYEIRWADEQDADEMAALYQEVFPKYPTPIHDPGYIRQLMREHVYFSLIHDRKQLVSSCSADLFPEFNAAEFTDCATLPSHRGKGLLSCQYPQLEGKMKQLGVQTMFSYTRAASMGMNIIAKQQGFTFGGCMIQNSMIGSGLEDMNIWFKAL
;
A
#
# COMPACT_ATOMS: atom_id res chain seq x y z
N MET A 1 -36.06 7.09 10.40
CA MET A 1 -34.80 7.44 11.09
C MET A 1 -33.97 8.24 10.11
N SER A 2 -33.43 9.36 10.57
CA SER A 2 -33.03 10.53 9.79
C SER A 2 -31.97 10.22 8.74
N LYS A 3 -32.29 10.52 7.48
CA LYS A 3 -31.32 10.68 6.39
C LYS A 3 -30.44 11.88 6.74
N VAL A 4 -29.16 11.61 6.95
CA VAL A 4 -28.13 12.64 6.84
C VAL A 4 -27.72 12.64 5.38
N ASP A 5 -28.02 13.72 4.67
CA ASP A 5 -27.36 14.06 3.40
C ASP A 5 -25.95 14.48 3.76
N LEU A 6 -24.97 13.61 3.43
CA LEU A 6 -23.57 13.95 3.57
C LEU A 6 -23.20 14.74 2.32
N SER A 7 -23.05 16.05 2.45
CA SER A 7 -22.43 16.85 1.39
C SER A 7 -21.05 16.27 1.03
N VAL A 8 -20.57 16.43 -0.21
CA VAL A 8 -19.20 15.98 -0.54
C VAL A 8 -18.13 16.63 0.33
N GLN A 9 -18.39 17.83 0.84
CA GLN A 9 -17.54 18.45 1.85
C GLN A 9 -17.47 17.63 3.15
N THR A 10 -18.58 17.01 3.56
CA THR A 10 -18.64 16.05 4.68
C THR A 10 -17.97 14.71 4.36
N LEU A 11 -17.98 14.26 3.10
CA LEU A 11 -17.21 13.09 2.66
C LEU A 11 -15.71 13.37 2.64
N LEU A 12 -15.27 14.57 2.25
CA LEU A 12 -13.87 14.99 2.25
C LEU A 12 -13.36 15.35 3.65
N GLU A 13 -14.26 15.72 4.56
CA GLU A 13 -13.98 15.88 6.00
C GLU A 13 -14.01 14.54 6.75
N ASN A 14 -14.39 13.44 6.08
CA ASN A 14 -14.27 12.10 6.63
C ASN A 14 -12.81 11.63 6.52
N ASP A 15 -12.25 11.10 7.61
CA ASP A 15 -10.90 10.53 7.65
C ASP A 15 -10.70 9.38 6.65
N ASP A 16 -11.78 8.81 6.09
CA ASP A 16 -11.74 7.75 5.08
C ASP A 16 -11.41 8.23 3.65
N VAL A 17 -11.44 9.54 3.37
CA VAL A 17 -11.22 10.09 2.01
C VAL A 17 -9.91 10.85 1.91
N HIS A 18 -9.00 10.35 1.08
CA HIS A 18 -7.66 10.89 0.92
C HIS A 18 -7.45 11.42 -0.50
N LEU A 19 -7.27 12.73 -0.61
CA LEU A 19 -6.84 13.37 -1.85
C LEU A 19 -5.33 13.22 -2.03
N GLU A 20 -4.90 12.57 -3.11
CA GLU A 20 -3.48 12.30 -3.40
C GLU A 20 -3.07 12.83 -4.80
N PRO A 21 -2.84 14.14 -4.98
CA PRO A 21 -2.54 14.74 -6.29
C PRO A 21 -1.24 14.23 -6.91
N VAL A 22 -0.25 13.85 -6.08
CA VAL A 22 1.01 13.24 -6.56
C VAL A 22 0.74 11.94 -7.34
N ASN A 23 -0.22 11.15 -6.86
CA ASN A 23 -0.67 9.92 -7.52
C ASN A 23 -1.81 10.18 -8.51
N LYS A 24 -2.27 11.44 -8.63
CA LYS A 24 -3.43 11.83 -9.44
C LYS A 24 -4.65 10.96 -9.11
N ARG A 25 -4.92 10.73 -7.83
CA ARG A 25 -6.06 9.94 -7.37
C ARG A 25 -6.70 10.47 -6.09
N ILE A 26 -7.93 10.05 -5.87
CA ILE A 26 -8.56 10.03 -4.54
C ILE A 26 -8.66 8.58 -4.06
N LYS A 27 -8.42 8.33 -2.78
CA LYS A 27 -8.78 7.07 -2.12
C LYS A 27 -9.99 7.26 -1.22
N VAL A 28 -10.89 6.29 -1.23
CA VAL A 28 -12.01 6.17 -0.30
C VAL A 28 -11.86 4.81 0.39
N TYR A 29 -11.33 4.79 1.61
CA TYR A 29 -11.04 3.55 2.37
C TYR A 29 -12.29 2.84 2.88
N GLN A 30 -13.45 3.52 2.88
CA GLN A 30 -14.72 2.89 3.12
C GLN A 30 -15.80 3.58 2.31
N LEU A 31 -16.31 2.91 1.28
CA LEU A 31 -17.48 3.40 0.55
C LEU A 31 -18.69 3.44 1.51
N PRO A 32 -19.40 4.56 1.62
CA PRO A 32 -20.63 4.62 2.44
C PRO A 32 -21.71 3.66 1.93
N ASP A 33 -22.55 3.16 2.83
CA ASP A 33 -23.68 2.27 2.52
C ASP A 33 -24.83 2.96 1.74
N ARG A 34 -24.67 4.26 1.49
CA ARG A 34 -25.50 5.09 0.62
C ARG A 34 -24.62 6.17 -0.01
N VAL A 35 -24.61 6.23 -1.33
CA VAL A 35 -24.12 7.38 -2.09
C VAL A 35 -25.05 7.61 -3.28
N THR A 36 -25.32 8.86 -3.60
CA THR A 36 -26.14 9.28 -4.73
C THR A 36 -25.27 9.53 -5.96
N GLU A 37 -25.86 9.52 -7.15
CA GLU A 37 -25.14 9.90 -8.38
C GLU A 37 -24.61 11.34 -8.32
N GLU A 38 -25.35 12.26 -7.67
CA GLU A 38 -24.95 13.67 -7.49
C GLU A 38 -23.70 13.79 -6.61
N GLU A 39 -23.68 13.14 -5.42
CA GLU A 39 -22.50 13.10 -4.55
C GLU A 39 -21.28 12.48 -5.27
N MET A 40 -21.52 11.46 -6.10
CA MET A 40 -20.46 10.84 -6.89
C MET A 40 -19.92 11.72 -8.02
N GLU A 41 -20.77 12.55 -8.61
CA GLU A 41 -20.36 13.52 -9.63
C GLU A 41 -19.59 14.68 -9.00
N GLU A 42 -20.03 15.17 -7.83
CA GLU A 42 -19.29 16.15 -7.03
C GLU A 42 -17.90 15.64 -6.62
N LEU A 43 -17.77 14.37 -6.20
CA LEU A 43 -16.47 13.76 -5.91
C LEU A 43 -15.59 13.68 -7.18
N SER A 44 -16.20 13.37 -8.33
CA SER A 44 -15.51 13.32 -9.61
C SER A 44 -15.02 14.70 -10.05
N GLN A 45 -15.83 15.74 -9.86
CA GLN A 45 -15.44 17.13 -10.11
C GLN A 45 -14.31 17.55 -9.18
N THR A 46 -14.41 17.25 -7.88
CA THR A 46 -13.35 17.52 -6.91
C THR A 46 -12.03 16.87 -7.31
N ALA A 47 -12.07 15.61 -7.77
CA ALA A 47 -10.87 14.94 -8.27
C ALA A 47 -10.25 15.71 -9.45
N LEU A 48 -11.05 16.08 -10.45
CA LEU A 48 -10.57 16.80 -11.64
C LEU A 48 -9.99 18.19 -11.28
N GLU A 49 -10.62 18.91 -10.36
CA GLU A 49 -10.15 20.22 -9.87
C GLU A 49 -8.80 20.13 -9.15
N ASN A 50 -8.44 18.95 -8.64
CA ASN A 50 -7.20 18.68 -7.93
C ASN A 50 -6.22 17.81 -8.75
N ASP A 51 -6.33 17.84 -10.09
CA ASP A 51 -5.47 17.10 -11.02
C ASP A 51 -5.48 15.57 -10.84
N CYS A 52 -6.55 15.03 -10.26
CA CYS A 52 -6.79 13.60 -10.08
C CYS A 52 -7.72 13.08 -11.16
N ASP A 53 -7.38 11.95 -11.79
CA ASP A 53 -8.17 11.34 -12.85
C ASP A 53 -8.55 9.86 -12.59
N LYS A 54 -8.33 9.41 -11.35
CA LYS A 54 -8.73 8.11 -10.81
C LYS A 54 -9.29 8.26 -9.39
N ILE A 55 -10.32 7.51 -9.06
CA ILE A 55 -10.80 7.36 -7.68
C ILE A 55 -10.77 5.87 -7.35
N ILE A 56 -10.23 5.50 -6.20
CA ILE A 56 -10.26 4.11 -5.70
C ILE A 56 -11.19 4.00 -4.50
N PHE A 57 -11.92 2.90 -4.43
CA PHE A 57 -12.89 2.60 -3.39
C PHE A 57 -12.58 1.25 -2.78
N TYR A 58 -12.54 1.21 -1.45
CA TYR A 58 -12.53 -0.01 -0.68
C TYR A 58 -13.97 -0.28 -0.27
N VAL A 59 -14.47 -1.44 -0.70
CA VAL A 59 -15.88 -1.82 -0.62
C VAL A 59 -15.97 -3.11 0.19
N ARG A 60 -16.76 -3.12 1.28
CA ARG A 60 -16.98 -4.35 2.05
C ARG A 60 -17.68 -5.40 1.19
N ALA A 61 -17.13 -6.61 1.15
CA ALA A 61 -17.71 -7.70 0.37
C ALA A 61 -19.10 -8.14 0.92
N ASN A 62 -20.01 -8.54 0.02
CA ASN A 62 -21.35 -9.07 0.33
C ASN A 62 -22.29 -8.11 1.08
N GLN A 63 -22.09 -6.81 0.92
CA GLN A 63 -22.94 -5.77 1.51
C GLN A 63 -23.59 -4.90 0.42
N LYS A 64 -24.35 -3.86 0.81
CA LYS A 64 -25.05 -2.96 -0.12
C LYS A 64 -24.07 -2.18 -1.01
N GLU A 65 -22.88 -1.94 -0.48
CA GLU A 65 -21.78 -1.21 -1.07
C GLU A 65 -21.31 -1.88 -2.37
N THR A 66 -21.34 -3.21 -2.47
CA THR A 66 -21.05 -3.91 -3.74
C THR A 66 -22.08 -3.57 -4.81
N SER A 67 -23.38 -3.55 -4.46
CA SER A 67 -24.44 -3.18 -5.41
C SER A 67 -24.29 -1.74 -5.87
N ILE A 68 -23.91 -0.82 -4.96
CA ILE A 68 -23.60 0.57 -5.31
C ILE A 68 -22.46 0.63 -6.34
N ALA A 69 -21.37 -0.10 -6.10
CA ALA A 69 -20.23 -0.14 -7.02
C ALA A 69 -20.61 -0.67 -8.42
N GLU A 70 -21.48 -1.68 -8.48
CA GLU A 70 -22.01 -2.25 -9.72
C GLU A 70 -22.93 -1.25 -10.45
N GLU A 71 -23.90 -0.65 -9.74
CA GLU A 71 -24.85 0.33 -10.29
C GLU A 71 -24.12 1.54 -10.87
N LEU A 72 -23.09 2.03 -10.18
CA LEU A 72 -22.24 3.14 -10.62
C LEU A 72 -21.11 2.73 -11.57
N SER A 73 -21.11 1.46 -12.02
CA SER A 73 -20.18 0.92 -13.02
C SER A 73 -18.70 1.09 -12.66
N PHE A 74 -18.35 0.94 -11.38
CA PHE A 74 -16.96 0.93 -10.96
C PHE A 74 -16.24 -0.34 -11.46
N ILE A 75 -14.94 -0.22 -11.72
CA ILE A 75 -14.13 -1.31 -12.26
C ILE A 75 -13.41 -2.02 -11.13
N TYR A 76 -13.67 -3.32 -10.96
CA TYR A 76 -12.98 -4.16 -9.97
C TYR A 76 -11.49 -4.31 -10.32
N GLU A 77 -10.61 -4.09 -9.33
CA GLU A 77 -9.15 -4.20 -9.46
C GLU A 77 -8.54 -5.31 -8.59
N GLY A 78 -9.24 -5.76 -7.55
CA GLY A 78 -8.78 -6.85 -6.69
C GLY A 78 -9.40 -6.84 -5.30
N GLU A 79 -8.83 -7.61 -4.38
CA GLU A 79 -9.32 -7.73 -3.01
C GLU A 79 -8.18 -7.79 -1.99
N ILE A 80 -8.50 -7.39 -0.76
CA ILE A 80 -7.70 -7.61 0.44
C ILE A 80 -8.60 -8.30 1.46
N ARG A 81 -8.40 -9.61 1.65
CA ARG A 81 -9.23 -10.37 2.57
C ARG A 81 -8.92 -10.04 4.02
N GLY A 82 -9.96 -9.93 4.83
CA GLY A 82 -9.88 -9.55 6.23
C GLY A 82 -9.48 -8.10 6.51
N PHE A 83 -9.42 -7.23 5.49
CA PHE A 83 -9.01 -5.83 5.63
C PHE A 83 -9.89 -5.07 6.62
N PHE A 84 -11.20 -5.29 6.61
CA PHE A 84 -12.15 -4.54 7.42
C PHE A 84 -12.49 -5.29 8.71
N GLN A 85 -11.59 -5.27 9.70
CA GLN A 85 -11.80 -5.97 10.99
C GLN A 85 -12.15 -7.46 10.81
N GLY A 86 -11.53 -8.11 9.81
CA GLY A 86 -11.79 -9.50 9.46
C GLY A 86 -12.78 -9.71 8.30
N GLU A 87 -13.46 -8.66 7.82
CA GLU A 87 -14.23 -8.70 6.57
C GLU A 87 -13.37 -8.35 5.35
N ASP A 88 -13.72 -8.89 4.18
CA ASP A 88 -12.97 -8.67 2.94
C ASP A 88 -13.24 -7.29 2.35
N ALA A 89 -12.18 -6.61 1.89
CA ALA A 89 -12.29 -5.42 1.06
C ALA A 89 -12.14 -5.77 -0.42
N LEU A 90 -13.14 -5.42 -1.21
CA LEU A 90 -13.07 -5.38 -2.67
C LEU A 90 -12.58 -3.98 -3.09
N ILE A 91 -11.59 -3.94 -3.97
CA ILE A 91 -10.99 -2.71 -4.47
C ILE A 91 -11.57 -2.41 -5.85
N TYR A 92 -12.23 -1.27 -5.95
CA TYR A 92 -12.82 -0.76 -7.18
C TYR A 92 -12.18 0.56 -7.59
N ALA A 93 -12.24 0.86 -8.89
CA ALA A 93 -11.78 2.11 -9.44
C ALA A 93 -12.83 2.77 -10.34
N ARG A 94 -12.97 4.09 -10.22
CA ARG A 94 -13.63 4.95 -11.22
C ARG A 94 -12.55 5.74 -11.98
N TYR A 95 -12.57 5.64 -13.30
CA TYR A 95 -11.63 6.31 -14.18
C TYR A 95 -12.28 7.54 -14.80
N LEU A 96 -11.77 8.72 -14.46
CA LEU A 96 -12.23 9.99 -15.04
C LEU A 96 -11.54 10.27 -16.39
N ASN A 97 -10.37 9.67 -16.58
CA ASN A 97 -9.66 9.62 -17.84
C ASN A 97 -9.60 8.17 -18.37
N PRO A 98 -10.22 7.85 -19.53
CA PRO A 98 -10.20 6.49 -20.09
C PRO A 98 -8.81 5.95 -20.42
N ALA A 99 -7.78 6.79 -20.60
CA ALA A 99 -6.42 6.32 -20.81
C ALA A 99 -5.81 5.71 -19.53
N ARG A 100 -6.30 6.11 -18.35
CA ARG A 100 -5.82 5.69 -17.03
C ARG A 100 -6.19 4.24 -16.70
N SER A 101 -7.21 3.67 -17.36
CA SER A 101 -7.62 2.26 -17.19
C SER A 101 -6.81 1.25 -18.00
N ARG A 102 -5.81 1.71 -18.76
CA ARG A 102 -4.96 0.83 -19.57
C ARG A 102 -3.83 0.26 -18.71
N ALA A 103 -3.87 -1.04 -18.46
CA ALA A 103 -2.81 -1.77 -17.78
C ALA A 103 -1.49 -1.70 -18.56
N GLY A 104 -0.38 -1.63 -17.83
CA GLY A 104 0.95 -1.81 -18.39
C GLY A 104 1.20 -3.27 -18.78
N THR A 105 2.10 -3.49 -19.74
CA THR A 105 2.46 -4.85 -20.20
C THR A 105 3.50 -5.53 -19.30
N GLY A 106 3.98 -4.84 -18.26
CA GLY A 106 5.10 -5.28 -17.43
C GLY A 106 4.74 -6.18 -16.25
N ASN A 107 3.45 -6.51 -16.03
CA ASN A 107 3.05 -7.26 -14.84
C ASN A 107 3.72 -8.64 -14.78
N VAL A 108 4.47 -8.89 -13.70
CA VAL A 108 5.30 -10.09 -13.53
C VAL A 108 4.52 -11.30 -13.03
N ILE A 109 3.26 -11.16 -12.60
CA ILE A 109 2.48 -12.25 -11.99
C ILE A 109 2.37 -13.51 -12.87
N PRO A 110 2.13 -13.43 -14.20
CA PRO A 110 2.12 -14.62 -15.04
C PRO A 110 3.44 -15.41 -14.97
N ARG A 111 4.58 -14.70 -15.08
CA ARG A 111 5.91 -15.30 -14.96
C ARG A 111 6.19 -15.80 -13.54
N LEU A 112 5.72 -15.10 -12.51
CA LEU A 112 5.89 -15.49 -11.12
C LEU A 112 5.23 -16.85 -10.84
N LYS A 113 4.06 -17.12 -11.44
CA LYS A 113 3.33 -18.39 -11.29
C LYS A 113 4.07 -19.58 -11.91
N GLU A 114 4.95 -19.34 -12.88
CA GLU A 114 5.79 -20.37 -13.50
C GLU A 114 7.03 -20.71 -12.65
N LEU A 115 7.36 -19.88 -11.66
CA LEU A 115 8.48 -20.11 -10.75
C LEU A 115 8.05 -21.01 -9.59
N ASN A 116 8.86 -22.01 -9.28
CA ASN A 116 8.72 -22.83 -8.07
C ASN A 116 9.21 -22.06 -6.83
N ILE A 117 8.45 -21.04 -6.42
CA ILE A 117 8.75 -20.25 -5.24
C ILE A 117 8.23 -20.99 -4.02
N VAL A 118 9.16 -21.45 -3.18
CA VAL A 118 8.85 -22.04 -1.89
C VAL A 118 8.57 -20.92 -0.89
N GLU A 119 7.51 -21.07 -0.12
CA GLU A 119 7.22 -20.17 1.01
C GLU A 119 8.30 -20.33 2.09
N GLN A 120 8.80 -19.20 2.56
CA GLN A 120 9.89 -19.08 3.51
C GLN A 120 9.43 -18.18 4.64
N THR A 121 8.32 -18.56 5.26
CA THR A 121 7.72 -17.88 6.41
C THR A 121 8.55 -18.14 7.66
N GLY A 122 8.81 -17.09 8.44
CA GLY A 122 9.54 -17.17 9.71
C GLY A 122 10.93 -16.55 9.65
N ASP A 123 11.59 -16.54 10.81
CA ASP A 123 12.88 -15.86 10.99
C ASP A 123 13.96 -16.46 10.11
N LYS A 124 14.62 -15.60 9.34
CA LYS A 124 15.83 -15.96 8.59
C LYS A 124 17.05 -15.39 9.30
N PRO A 125 18.15 -16.16 9.35
CA PRO A 125 19.39 -15.63 9.87
C PRO A 125 19.85 -14.48 8.97
N LEU A 126 20.13 -13.34 9.60
CA LEU A 126 20.72 -12.21 8.92
C LEU A 126 22.14 -12.59 8.46
N PRO A 127 22.58 -12.21 7.24
CA PRO A 127 23.94 -12.52 6.81
C PRO A 127 24.99 -11.88 7.73
N GLU A 128 26.17 -12.49 7.80
CA GLU A 128 27.27 -11.99 8.63
C GLU A 128 27.66 -10.55 8.27
N GLY A 129 27.92 -9.72 9.29
CA GLY A 129 28.31 -8.31 9.13
C GLY A 129 27.15 -7.32 9.06
N TYR A 130 25.92 -7.82 8.97
CA TYR A 130 24.72 -7.00 9.09
C TYR A 130 24.18 -6.97 10.51
N GLU A 131 23.53 -5.87 10.87
CA GLU A 131 22.74 -5.72 12.09
C GLU A 131 21.33 -5.32 11.71
N ILE A 132 20.32 -5.91 12.37
CA ILE A 132 18.91 -5.56 12.18
C ILE A 132 18.37 -5.01 13.50
N ARG A 133 17.65 -3.89 13.43
CA ARG A 133 17.02 -3.27 14.60
C ARG A 133 15.79 -2.47 14.22
N TRP A 134 15.02 -2.06 15.24
CA TRP A 134 13.96 -1.07 15.08
C TRP A 134 14.56 0.32 14.93
N ALA A 135 13.90 1.15 14.12
CA ALA A 135 14.22 2.56 14.01
C ALA A 135 13.73 3.35 15.24
N ASP A 136 14.40 4.47 15.51
CA ASP A 136 13.88 5.55 16.35
C ASP A 136 13.96 6.90 15.62
N GLU A 137 13.38 7.97 16.18
CA GLU A 137 13.28 9.28 15.52
C GLU A 137 14.64 9.92 15.17
N GLN A 138 15.74 9.50 15.81
CA GLN A 138 17.09 9.97 15.49
C GLN A 138 17.61 9.38 14.17
N ASP A 139 17.02 8.28 13.70
CA ASP A 139 17.39 7.64 12.44
C ASP A 139 16.79 8.34 11.21
N ALA A 140 15.85 9.27 11.41
CA ALA A 140 15.07 9.87 10.33
C ALA A 140 15.95 10.54 9.25
N ASP A 141 17.05 11.17 9.64
CA ASP A 141 17.99 11.78 8.69
C ASP A 141 18.74 10.73 7.86
N GLU A 142 19.16 9.63 8.47
CA GLU A 142 19.84 8.53 7.78
C GLU A 142 18.86 7.78 6.84
N MET A 143 17.63 7.56 7.30
CA MET A 143 16.56 6.95 6.52
C MET A 143 16.19 7.81 5.31
N ALA A 144 16.03 9.13 5.48
CA ALA A 144 15.75 10.05 4.39
C ALA A 144 16.83 9.96 3.29
N ALA A 145 18.10 9.90 3.68
CA ALA A 145 19.21 9.74 2.75
C ALA A 145 19.15 8.40 1.99
N LEU A 146 18.86 7.29 2.68
CA LEU A 146 18.64 5.98 2.05
C LEU A 146 17.49 6.06 1.03
N TYR A 147 16.35 6.63 1.43
CA TYR A 147 15.18 6.71 0.56
C TYR A 147 15.41 7.58 -0.66
N GLN A 148 16.12 8.70 -0.51
CA GLN A 148 16.50 9.56 -1.63
C GLN A 148 17.39 8.84 -2.64
N GLU A 149 18.31 7.99 -2.17
CA GLU A 149 19.18 7.20 -3.05
C GLU A 149 18.41 6.08 -3.78
N VAL A 150 17.52 5.39 -3.07
CA VAL A 150 16.79 4.23 -3.61
C VAL A 150 15.60 4.62 -4.48
N PHE A 151 14.92 5.73 -4.14
CA PHE A 151 13.71 6.22 -4.80
C PHE A 151 13.93 7.64 -5.35
N PRO A 152 14.35 7.78 -6.62
CA PRO A 152 14.46 9.09 -7.27
C PRO A 152 13.12 9.86 -7.28
N LYS A 153 12.00 9.14 -7.32
CA LYS A 153 10.64 9.67 -7.18
C LYS A 153 9.76 8.66 -6.45
N TYR A 154 9.12 9.11 -5.39
CA TYR A 154 8.21 8.31 -4.57
C TYR A 154 6.90 9.09 -4.29
N PRO A 155 5.76 8.41 -4.08
CA PRO A 155 4.47 9.06 -3.87
C PRO A 155 4.37 9.94 -2.62
N THR A 156 5.10 9.58 -1.57
CA THR A 156 5.14 10.29 -0.28
C THR A 156 6.48 10.98 -0.08
N PRO A 157 6.57 12.02 0.77
CA PRO A 157 7.83 12.71 1.06
C PRO A 157 8.72 11.91 2.02
N ILE A 158 8.92 10.61 1.75
CA ILE A 158 9.75 9.70 2.56
C ILE A 158 11.26 10.04 2.51
N HIS A 159 11.65 11.08 1.77
CA HIS A 159 12.99 11.66 1.77
C HIS A 159 13.10 12.89 2.69
N ASP A 160 12.02 13.28 3.38
CA ASP A 160 12.01 14.34 4.39
C ASP A 160 12.11 13.72 5.80
N PRO A 161 13.18 14.01 6.56
CA PRO A 161 13.31 13.54 7.94
C PRO A 161 12.14 13.96 8.84
N GLY A 162 11.56 15.15 8.61
CA GLY A 162 10.41 15.64 9.36
C GLY A 162 9.18 14.75 9.15
N TYR A 163 8.93 14.35 7.90
CA TYR A 163 7.85 13.42 7.54
C TYR A 163 8.07 12.02 8.13
N ILE A 164 9.30 11.49 8.06
CA ILE A 164 9.62 10.19 8.68
C ILE A 164 9.34 10.20 10.19
N ARG A 165 9.75 11.26 10.91
CA ARG A 165 9.46 11.39 12.34
C ARG A 165 7.96 11.48 12.61
N GLN A 166 7.20 12.13 11.74
CA GLN A 166 5.74 12.14 11.83
C GLN A 166 5.18 10.72 11.73
N LEU A 167 5.55 9.97 10.69
CA LEU A 167 5.11 8.57 10.50
C LEU A 167 5.41 7.69 11.73
N MET A 168 6.60 7.85 12.32
CA MET A 168 7.00 7.10 13.52
C MET A 168 6.16 7.43 14.77
N ARG A 169 5.65 8.65 14.89
CA ARG A 169 4.81 9.09 16.01
C ARG A 169 3.36 8.66 15.87
N GLU A 170 2.94 8.40 14.65
CA GLU A 170 1.63 7.87 14.31
C GLU A 170 1.65 6.34 14.50
N HIS A 171 1.53 5.58 13.41
CA HIS A 171 1.34 4.13 13.44
C HIS A 171 2.28 3.38 12.49
N VAL A 172 3.41 3.98 12.10
CA VAL A 172 4.39 3.34 11.22
C VAL A 172 5.60 2.81 11.98
N TYR A 173 5.88 1.51 11.82
CA TYR A 173 6.99 0.82 12.46
C TYR A 173 8.06 0.45 11.44
N PHE A 174 9.26 1.01 11.58
CA PHE A 174 10.37 0.77 10.65
C PHE A 174 11.37 -0.26 11.21
N SER A 175 11.73 -1.23 10.37
CA SER A 175 12.89 -2.09 10.56
C SER A 175 14.05 -1.56 9.73
N LEU A 176 15.24 -1.47 10.33
CA LEU A 176 16.48 -1.02 9.71
C LEU A 176 17.49 -2.16 9.66
N ILE A 177 18.27 -2.22 8.57
CA ILE A 177 19.47 -3.05 8.49
C ILE A 177 20.68 -2.19 8.18
N HIS A 178 21.70 -2.32 9.01
CA HIS A 178 23.00 -1.68 8.85
C HIS A 178 24.06 -2.69 8.39
N ASP A 179 24.92 -2.28 7.45
CA ASP A 179 26.23 -2.93 7.20
C ASP A 179 27.28 -2.12 7.96
N ARG A 180 27.76 -2.66 9.09
CA ARG A 180 28.61 -1.94 10.05
C ARG A 180 27.94 -0.66 10.57
N LYS A 181 28.21 0.51 9.96
CA LYS A 181 27.69 1.82 10.38
C LYS A 181 26.80 2.49 9.35
N GLN A 182 26.62 1.87 8.19
CA GLN A 182 25.82 2.43 7.10
C GLN A 182 24.46 1.75 7.10
N LEU A 183 23.38 2.52 7.15
CA LEU A 183 22.05 2.01 6.84
C LEU A 183 21.99 1.60 5.36
N VAL A 184 21.64 0.34 5.11
CA VAL A 184 21.61 -0.23 3.75
C VAL A 184 20.24 -0.73 3.34
N SER A 185 19.34 -0.96 4.30
CA SER A 185 17.96 -1.39 4.03
C SER A 185 17.01 -0.85 5.09
N SER A 186 15.83 -0.42 4.66
CA SER A 186 14.72 0.00 5.52
C SER A 186 13.41 -0.55 4.93
N CYS A 187 12.48 -0.96 5.78
CA CYS A 187 11.10 -1.24 5.39
C CYS A 187 10.16 -1.03 6.58
N SER A 188 8.91 -0.74 6.31
CA SER A 188 7.91 -0.39 7.33
C SER A 188 6.70 -1.31 7.32
N ALA A 189 6.02 -1.32 8.46
CA ALA A 189 4.62 -1.68 8.57
C ALA A 189 3.82 -0.44 8.97
N ASP A 190 2.92 0.03 8.10
CA ASP A 190 1.98 1.13 8.37
C ASP A 190 0.67 0.53 8.89
N LEU A 191 0.36 0.79 10.16
CA LEU A 191 -0.81 0.23 10.83
C LEU A 191 -2.02 1.14 10.64
N PHE A 192 -3.14 0.53 10.24
CA PHE A 192 -4.47 1.12 10.12
C PHE A 192 -5.37 0.56 11.24
N PRO A 193 -5.41 1.16 12.44
CA PRO A 193 -6.12 0.61 13.59
C PRO A 193 -7.63 0.44 13.34
N GLU A 194 -8.24 1.38 12.61
CA GLU A 194 -9.66 1.39 12.25
C GLU A 194 -10.06 0.18 11.41
N PHE A 195 -9.13 -0.35 10.62
CA PHE A 195 -9.32 -1.52 9.78
C PHE A 195 -8.75 -2.80 10.43
N ASN A 196 -7.90 -2.69 11.45
CA ASN A 196 -7.16 -3.82 12.01
C ASN A 196 -6.33 -4.53 10.94
N ALA A 197 -5.72 -3.71 10.08
CA ALA A 197 -4.87 -4.11 8.99
C ALA A 197 -3.56 -3.32 9.02
N ALA A 198 -2.50 -3.85 8.44
CA ALA A 198 -1.23 -3.14 8.27
C ALA A 198 -0.64 -3.32 6.88
N GLU A 199 -0.13 -2.25 6.28
CA GLU A 199 0.58 -2.29 5.01
C GLU A 199 2.07 -2.56 5.22
N PHE A 200 2.59 -3.63 4.62
CA PHE A 200 4.02 -3.82 4.44
C PHE A 200 4.52 -2.95 3.28
N THR A 201 5.26 -1.89 3.58
CA THR A 201 5.59 -0.83 2.62
C THR A 201 6.98 -0.19 2.86
N ASP A 202 7.26 0.91 2.17
CA ASP A 202 8.52 1.70 2.21
C ASP A 202 9.80 0.86 2.13
N CYS A 203 9.78 -0.19 1.31
CA CYS A 203 10.86 -1.15 1.19
C CYS A 203 12.01 -0.63 0.32
N ALA A 204 13.07 -0.14 0.96
CA ALA A 204 14.28 0.35 0.31
C ALA A 204 15.49 -0.52 0.66
N THR A 205 16.26 -0.92 -0.36
CA THR A 205 17.59 -1.52 -0.18
C THR A 205 18.55 -0.91 -1.20
N LEU A 206 19.72 -0.49 -0.72
CA LEU A 206 20.80 0.03 -1.56
C LEU A 206 21.13 -0.95 -2.69
N PRO A 207 21.34 -0.48 -3.94
CA PRO A 207 21.62 -1.34 -5.08
C PRO A 207 22.75 -2.37 -4.85
N SER A 208 23.83 -1.97 -4.17
CA SER A 208 24.98 -2.83 -3.82
C SER A 208 24.67 -3.93 -2.77
N HIS A 209 23.51 -3.87 -2.11
CA HIS A 209 23.08 -4.83 -1.09
C HIS A 209 21.86 -5.65 -1.52
N ARG A 210 21.31 -5.41 -2.72
CA ARG A 210 20.21 -6.21 -3.28
C ARG A 210 20.65 -7.65 -3.54
N GLY A 211 19.69 -8.57 -3.49
CA GLY A 211 19.94 -10.01 -3.70
C GLY A 211 20.56 -10.74 -2.50
N LYS A 212 20.83 -10.06 -1.39
CA LYS A 212 21.37 -10.65 -0.15
C LYS A 212 20.29 -11.15 0.84
N GLY A 213 19.02 -11.12 0.44
CA GLY A 213 17.90 -11.58 1.28
C GLY A 213 17.53 -10.66 2.45
N LEU A 214 17.99 -9.41 2.47
CA LEU A 214 17.79 -8.47 3.59
C LEU A 214 16.30 -8.24 3.91
N LEU A 215 15.48 -7.89 2.91
CA LEU A 215 14.02 -7.76 3.07
C LEU A 215 13.37 -9.02 3.64
N SER A 216 13.86 -10.20 3.27
CA SER A 216 13.34 -11.46 3.80
C SER A 216 13.66 -11.66 5.29
N CYS A 217 14.65 -10.95 5.82
CA CYS A 217 14.98 -10.93 7.25
C CYS A 217 14.19 -9.86 8.01
N GLN A 218 13.82 -8.76 7.35
CA GLN A 218 13.05 -7.68 7.98
C GLN A 218 11.56 -8.01 8.12
N TYR A 219 10.95 -8.62 7.10
CA TYR A 219 9.51 -8.90 7.11
C TYR A 219 9.05 -9.72 8.34
N PRO A 220 9.71 -10.83 8.75
CA PRO A 220 9.30 -11.57 9.95
C PRO A 220 9.25 -10.73 11.22
N GLN A 221 10.13 -9.72 11.36
CA GLN A 221 10.11 -8.80 12.50
C GLN A 221 8.90 -7.87 12.47
N LEU A 222 8.57 -7.34 11.30
CA LEU A 222 7.38 -6.53 11.08
C LEU A 222 6.11 -7.34 11.33
N GLU A 223 6.02 -8.55 10.75
CA GLU A 223 4.93 -9.49 10.98
C GLU A 223 4.77 -9.81 12.47
N GLY A 224 5.85 -10.15 13.17
CA GLY A 224 5.83 -10.44 14.60
C GLY A 224 5.35 -9.24 15.43
N LYS A 225 5.77 -8.02 15.09
CA LYS A 225 5.31 -6.79 15.75
C LYS A 225 3.83 -6.54 15.50
N MET A 226 3.34 -6.72 14.27
CA MET A 226 1.93 -6.55 13.94
C MET A 226 1.05 -7.58 14.68
N LYS A 227 1.49 -8.84 14.76
CA LYS A 227 0.81 -9.87 15.59
C LYS A 227 0.75 -9.49 17.06
N GLN A 228 1.83 -8.94 17.62
CA GLN A 228 1.85 -8.48 19.01
C GLN A 228 0.88 -7.33 19.27
N LEU A 229 0.65 -6.47 18.27
CA LEU A 229 -0.33 -5.38 18.32
C LEU A 229 -1.77 -5.85 18.05
N GLY A 230 -1.98 -7.13 17.78
CA GLY A 230 -3.31 -7.70 17.53
C GLY A 230 -3.82 -7.50 16.10
N VAL A 231 -2.94 -7.14 15.16
CA VAL A 231 -3.28 -6.96 13.74
C VAL A 231 -3.72 -8.29 13.13
N GLN A 232 -4.87 -8.31 12.44
CA GLN A 232 -5.42 -9.52 11.83
C GLN A 232 -4.96 -9.72 10.39
N THR A 233 -4.73 -8.63 9.65
CA THR A 233 -4.44 -8.68 8.22
C THR A 233 -3.22 -7.83 7.89
N MET A 234 -2.25 -8.40 7.18
CA MET A 234 -1.24 -7.60 6.47
C MET A 234 -1.54 -7.57 4.99
N PHE A 235 -1.29 -6.43 4.37
CA PHE A 235 -1.34 -6.28 2.92
C PHE A 235 -0.11 -5.55 2.39
N SER A 236 0.08 -5.52 1.09
CA SER A 236 1.17 -4.78 0.44
C SER A 236 0.82 -4.45 -1.00
N TYR A 237 1.27 -3.27 -1.42
CA TYR A 237 1.24 -2.86 -2.82
C TYR A 237 2.63 -2.91 -3.42
N THR A 238 2.85 -3.87 -4.32
CA THR A 238 4.13 -4.01 -5.01
C THR A 238 3.99 -3.55 -6.45
N ARG A 239 4.98 -2.79 -6.98
CA ARG A 239 4.98 -2.44 -8.41
C ARG A 239 4.84 -3.71 -9.25
N ALA A 240 3.90 -3.71 -10.18
CA ALA A 240 3.57 -4.89 -10.95
C ALA A 240 4.75 -5.39 -11.79
N ALA A 241 5.63 -4.49 -12.23
CA ALA A 241 6.85 -4.82 -12.96
C ALA A 241 8.03 -5.29 -12.08
N SER A 242 7.93 -5.18 -10.76
CA SER A 242 9.02 -5.52 -9.84
C SER A 242 9.03 -7.01 -9.50
N MET A 243 9.78 -7.79 -10.26
CA MET A 243 9.95 -9.23 -10.00
C MET A 243 10.43 -9.50 -8.57
N GLY A 244 11.44 -8.74 -8.09
CA GLY A 244 12.00 -8.93 -6.75
C GLY A 244 10.96 -8.75 -5.63
N MET A 245 10.17 -7.68 -5.66
CA MET A 245 9.15 -7.42 -4.63
C MET A 245 8.02 -8.45 -4.67
N ASN A 246 7.57 -8.85 -5.86
CA ASN A 246 6.53 -9.87 -6.00
C ASN A 246 7.03 -11.27 -5.56
N ILE A 247 8.32 -11.59 -5.77
CA ILE A 247 8.94 -12.79 -5.20
C ILE A 247 8.94 -12.71 -3.67
N ILE A 248 9.33 -11.59 -3.08
CA ILE A 248 9.33 -11.42 -1.62
C ILE A 248 7.92 -11.60 -1.06
N ALA A 249 6.90 -10.96 -1.63
CA ALA A 249 5.51 -11.13 -1.18
C ALA A 249 5.10 -12.61 -1.21
N LYS A 250 5.36 -13.31 -2.32
CA LYS A 250 5.03 -14.74 -2.43
C LYS A 250 5.84 -15.60 -1.45
N GLN A 251 7.13 -15.35 -1.28
CA GLN A 251 7.97 -16.07 -0.33
C GLN A 251 7.49 -15.89 1.11
N GLN A 252 6.96 -14.72 1.46
CA GLN A 252 6.48 -14.42 2.80
C GLN A 252 5.05 -14.90 3.08
N GLY A 253 4.47 -15.68 2.16
CA GLY A 253 3.16 -16.29 2.32
C GLY A 253 1.99 -15.34 2.01
N PHE A 254 2.23 -14.22 1.32
CA PHE A 254 1.12 -13.41 0.83
C PHE A 254 0.41 -14.09 -0.34
N THR A 255 -0.89 -13.86 -0.40
CA THR A 255 -1.79 -14.23 -1.49
C THR A 255 -1.97 -13.04 -2.43
N PHE A 256 -1.92 -13.30 -3.74
CA PHE A 256 -2.18 -12.28 -4.76
C PHE A 256 -3.68 -11.96 -4.81
N GLY A 257 -4.03 -10.69 -4.61
CA GLY A 257 -5.41 -10.22 -4.56
C GLY A 257 -5.91 -9.49 -5.80
N GLY A 258 -5.01 -9.12 -6.72
CA GLY A 258 -5.36 -8.36 -7.93
C GLY A 258 -4.31 -7.31 -8.29
N CYS A 259 -4.68 -6.36 -9.13
CA CYS A 259 -3.75 -5.36 -9.62
C CYS A 259 -4.47 -4.02 -9.82
N MET A 260 -4.05 -3.01 -9.06
CA MET A 260 -4.51 -1.63 -9.24
C MET A 260 -3.76 -0.99 -10.40
N ILE A 261 -4.48 -0.59 -11.45
CA ILE A 261 -3.88 -0.09 -12.69
C ILE A 261 -3.45 1.38 -12.53
N GLN A 262 -2.24 1.69 -13.01
CA GLN A 262 -1.63 3.02 -12.99
C GLN A 262 -1.86 3.73 -11.64
N ASN A 263 -1.60 3.05 -10.54
CA ASN A 263 -2.11 3.43 -9.23
C ASN A 263 -1.21 4.44 -8.52
N SER A 264 0.11 4.26 -8.60
CA SER A 264 1.08 5.05 -7.82
C SER A 264 2.14 5.69 -8.71
N MET A 265 2.51 6.94 -8.41
CA MET A 265 3.55 7.68 -9.10
C MET A 265 4.94 7.28 -8.57
N ILE A 266 5.65 6.39 -9.28
CA ILE A 266 6.96 5.90 -8.86
C ILE A 266 7.94 5.98 -10.04
N GLY A 267 9.13 6.54 -9.80
CA GLY A 267 10.13 6.73 -10.85
C GLY A 267 9.66 7.69 -11.94
N SER A 268 9.50 7.20 -13.18
CA SER A 268 9.19 8.04 -14.34
C SER A 268 7.69 8.21 -14.63
N GLY A 269 6.78 7.52 -13.91
CA GLY A 269 5.36 7.59 -14.22
C GLY A 269 4.47 6.85 -13.23
N LEU A 270 3.21 6.65 -13.66
CA LEU A 270 2.23 5.87 -12.93
C LEU A 270 2.46 4.38 -13.17
N GLU A 271 2.65 3.65 -12.09
CA GLU A 271 2.91 2.21 -12.11
C GLU A 271 1.64 1.45 -11.68
N ASP A 272 1.40 0.32 -12.34
CA ASP A 272 0.47 -0.70 -11.85
C ASP A 272 1.00 -1.29 -10.53
N MET A 273 0.11 -1.59 -9.60
CA MET A 273 0.45 -2.09 -8.27
C MET A 273 -0.30 -3.39 -7.99
N ASN A 274 0.44 -4.50 -7.88
CA ASN A 274 -0.11 -5.78 -7.46
C ASN A 274 -0.50 -5.74 -5.98
N ILE A 275 -1.73 -6.16 -5.70
CA ILE A 275 -2.29 -6.31 -4.37
C ILE A 275 -1.87 -7.65 -3.81
N TRP A 276 -1.33 -7.64 -2.59
CA TRP A 276 -0.95 -8.83 -1.83
C TRP A 276 -1.57 -8.74 -0.44
N PHE A 277 -2.10 -9.85 0.09
CA PHE A 277 -2.65 -9.91 1.44
C PHE A 277 -2.30 -11.20 2.18
N LYS A 278 -2.29 -11.16 3.50
CA LYS A 278 -1.98 -12.29 4.38
C LYS A 278 -2.72 -12.13 5.71
N ALA A 279 -3.44 -13.17 6.12
CA ALA A 279 -3.98 -13.26 7.48
C ALA A 279 -2.85 -13.57 8.46
N LEU A 280 -2.83 -12.89 9.60
CA LEU A 280 -1.78 -12.99 10.62
C LEU A 280 -2.07 -14.01 11.72
#